data_AF-A0A9W7DY81-F1
#
_entry.id   AF-A0A9W7DY81-F1
#
_cell.length_a   1.000
_cell.length_b   1.000
_cell.length_c   1.000
_cell.angle_alpha   90.00
_cell.angle_beta   90.00
_cell.angle_gamma   90.00
#
_symmetry.space_group_name_H-M   'P 1'
#
loop_
_entity.id
_entity.type
_entity.pdbx_description
1 polymer ?
#
loop_
_entity_poly.entity_id
_entity_poly.type
_entity_poly.pdbx_seq_one_letter_code
_entity_poly.pdbx_strand_id
1 'polypeptide(L)'
;MRVIFLLNITKVGGAACAYASNLVIIDIPEGVVSIGEGAFLCCPSLTTVSFPTTITSIGDRAFHDCSSPENVDLLRTNLQELGKYAFINYSELKSMTIPDSLQTLGDNVFHNCSKLVPSNIDVSEDSDDYSDDSDGYNDDNDATSEVLAHLFLQK
;
A
#
# COMPACT_ATOMS: atom_id res chain seq x y z
N MET A 1 -10.37 16.72 7.09
CA MET A 1 -9.34 17.61 6.51
C MET A 1 -8.86 17.01 5.21
N ARG A 2 -8.62 17.83 4.19
CA ARG A 2 -8.07 17.39 2.89
C ARG A 2 -6.68 18.00 2.75
N VAL A 3 -5.67 17.19 2.43
CA VAL A 3 -4.32 17.69 2.12
C VAL A 3 -4.21 17.85 0.61
N ILE A 4 -3.83 19.06 0.19
CA ILE A 4 -3.48 19.40 -1.18
C ILE A 4 -2.02 19.83 -1.14
N PHE A 5 -1.15 19.07 -1.80
CA PHE A 5 0.24 19.47 -1.95
C PHE A 5 0.32 20.60 -2.99
N LEU A 6 0.96 21.71 -2.64
CA LEU A 6 1.14 22.87 -3.52
C LEU A 6 2.47 22.75 -4.28
N LEU A 7 2.42 22.98 -5.61
CA LEU A 7 3.53 22.98 -6.57
C LEU A 7 4.33 21.66 -6.71
N ASN A 8 5.14 21.59 -7.78
CA ASN A 8 5.90 20.45 -8.36
C ASN A 8 6.81 19.68 -7.38
N ILE A 9 6.25 19.12 -6.32
CA ILE A 9 6.97 18.18 -5.47
C ILE A 9 7.18 16.88 -6.24
N THR A 10 8.39 16.36 -6.18
CA THR A 10 8.71 15.05 -6.74
C THR A 10 8.63 13.95 -5.69
N LYS A 11 8.56 14.29 -4.39
CA LYS A 11 8.54 13.34 -3.29
C LYS A 11 7.63 13.84 -2.17
N VAL A 12 6.86 12.93 -1.57
CA VAL A 12 6.27 13.13 -0.25
C VAL A 12 7.32 12.68 0.78
N GLY A 13 7.72 13.59 1.68
CA GLY A 13 8.74 13.29 2.69
C GLY A 13 8.30 12.21 3.69
N GLY A 14 9.27 11.55 4.32
CA GLY A 14 8.98 10.63 5.41
C GLY A 14 8.28 11.36 6.57
N ALA A 15 7.33 10.68 7.22
CA ALA A 15 6.48 11.22 8.28
C ALA A 15 5.72 12.53 7.95
N ALA A 16 5.58 12.93 6.67
CA ALA A 16 5.06 14.24 6.27
C ALA A 16 3.69 14.60 6.87
N CYS A 17 2.83 13.61 7.06
CA CYS A 17 1.48 13.74 7.61
C CYS A 17 1.22 12.64 8.66
N ALA A 18 2.26 12.12 9.31
CA ALA A 18 2.09 11.11 10.34
C ALA A 18 1.21 11.61 11.51
N TYR A 19 0.39 10.72 12.07
CA TYR A 19 -0.53 10.94 13.18
C TYR A 19 -1.61 11.99 12.92
N ALA A 20 -1.89 12.31 11.65
CA ALA A 20 -2.89 13.31 11.28
C ALA A 20 -4.32 12.77 11.50
N SER A 21 -4.81 12.89 12.74
CA SER A 21 -6.09 12.32 13.20
C SER A 21 -7.32 12.78 12.41
N ASN A 22 -7.26 13.96 11.79
CA ASN A 22 -8.35 14.56 11.03
C ASN A 22 -8.14 14.50 9.51
N LEU A 23 -7.08 13.85 9.02
CA LEU A 23 -6.82 13.69 7.60
C LEU A 23 -7.81 12.69 6.99
N VAL A 24 -8.56 13.13 5.98
CA VAL A 24 -9.64 12.34 5.34
C VAL A 24 -9.33 12.04 3.89
N ILE A 25 -8.76 13.01 3.17
CA ILE A 25 -8.47 12.91 1.74
C ILE A 25 -7.03 13.33 1.49
N ILE A 26 -6.31 12.53 0.71
CA ILE A 26 -4.98 12.83 0.18
C ILE A 26 -5.07 12.85 -1.35
N ASP A 27 -4.79 14.02 -1.94
CA ASP A 27 -4.55 14.13 -3.38
C ASP A 27 -3.05 14.28 -3.62
N ILE A 28 -2.39 13.21 -4.05
CA ILE A 28 -0.97 13.25 -4.39
C ILE A 28 -0.85 13.80 -5.83
N PRO A 29 -0.15 14.92 -6.07
CA PRO A 29 -0.12 15.55 -7.38
C PRO A 29 0.71 14.74 -8.38
N GLU A 30 0.35 14.85 -9.67
CA GLU A 30 1.18 14.35 -10.77
C GLU A 30 2.59 14.92 -10.71
N GLY A 31 3.58 14.08 -11.00
CA GLY A 31 5.01 14.40 -10.87
C GLY A 31 5.65 13.91 -9.57
N VAL A 32 4.86 13.52 -8.56
CA VAL A 32 5.38 12.79 -7.39
C VAL A 32 5.80 11.40 -7.83
N VAL A 33 7.07 11.07 -7.58
CA VAL A 33 7.67 9.79 -7.92
C VAL A 33 7.79 8.85 -6.72
N SER A 34 7.80 9.37 -5.48
CA SER A 34 7.96 8.53 -4.29
C SER A 34 7.21 9.07 -3.06
N ILE A 35 6.69 8.15 -2.25
CA ILE A 35 6.16 8.40 -0.91
C ILE A 35 7.16 7.87 0.12
N GLY A 36 7.64 8.71 1.03
CA GLY A 36 8.66 8.33 2.02
C GLY A 36 8.13 7.45 3.17
N GLU A 37 9.08 6.91 3.94
CA GLU A 37 8.81 6.10 5.12
C GLU A 37 7.84 6.80 6.08
N GLY A 38 6.78 6.10 6.48
CA GLY A 38 5.80 6.60 7.45
C GLY A 38 5.07 7.89 7.03
N ALA A 39 5.09 8.28 5.75
CA ALA A 39 4.55 9.57 5.29
C ALA A 39 3.13 9.86 5.79
N PHE A 40 2.29 8.84 5.92
CA PHE A 40 0.92 8.95 6.42
C PHE A 40 0.65 8.02 7.61
N LEU A 41 1.69 7.58 8.34
CA LEU A 41 1.58 6.70 9.51
C LEU A 41 0.46 7.13 10.47
N CYS A 42 -0.37 6.19 10.93
CA CYS A 42 -1.44 6.40 11.92
C CYS A 42 -2.41 7.54 11.56
N CYS A 43 -2.98 7.54 10.34
CA CYS A 43 -4.04 8.46 9.93
C CYS A 43 -5.44 7.83 10.04
N PRO A 44 -6.10 7.81 11.23
CA PRO A 44 -7.30 7.03 11.50
C PRO A 44 -8.59 7.54 10.84
N SER A 45 -8.56 8.67 10.14
CA SER A 45 -9.72 9.22 9.44
C SER A 45 -9.59 9.17 7.91
N LEU A 46 -8.50 8.59 7.40
CA LEU A 46 -8.20 8.59 5.97
C LEU A 46 -9.19 7.67 5.22
N THR A 47 -9.94 8.22 4.28
CA THR A 47 -10.93 7.45 3.50
C THR A 47 -10.65 7.49 2.01
N THR A 48 -9.75 8.34 1.54
CA THR A 48 -9.49 8.53 0.12
C THR A 48 -8.03 8.91 -0.12
N VAL A 49 -7.38 8.17 -1.01
CA VAL A 49 -6.04 8.44 -1.51
C VAL A 49 -6.08 8.38 -3.03
N SER A 50 -5.62 9.43 -3.69
CA SER A 50 -5.43 9.44 -5.14
C SER A 50 -3.94 9.34 -5.45
N PHE A 51 -3.57 8.26 -6.14
CA PHE A 51 -2.19 7.98 -6.56
C PHE A 51 -1.95 8.46 -8.00
N PRO A 52 -0.94 9.30 -8.26
CA PRO A 52 -0.60 9.73 -9.61
C PRO A 52 0.08 8.62 -10.40
N THR A 53 0.00 8.71 -11.72
CA THR A 53 0.62 7.73 -12.64
C THR A 53 2.14 7.66 -12.49
N THR A 54 2.77 8.72 -11.99
CA THR A 54 4.23 8.85 -11.85
C THR A 54 4.83 8.18 -10.63
N ILE A 55 4.03 7.68 -9.68
CA ILE A 55 4.58 7.01 -8.50
C ILE A 55 5.34 5.75 -8.92
N THR A 56 6.54 5.59 -8.34
CA THR A 56 7.45 4.45 -8.54
C THR A 56 7.76 3.74 -7.23
N SER A 57 7.63 4.40 -6.08
CA SER A 57 7.93 3.80 -4.77
C SER A 57 7.02 4.32 -3.65
N ILE A 58 6.66 3.42 -2.75
CA ILE A 58 6.00 3.73 -1.47
C ILE A 58 6.85 3.10 -0.38
N GLY A 59 7.39 3.91 0.53
CA GLY A 59 8.33 3.48 1.55
C GLY A 59 7.70 2.71 2.71
N ASP A 60 8.57 2.20 3.58
CA ASP A 60 8.20 1.43 4.76
C ASP A 60 7.15 2.15 5.61
N ARG A 61 6.16 1.41 6.10
CA ARG A 61 5.10 1.93 6.99
C ARG A 61 4.34 3.16 6.46
N ALA A 62 4.41 3.49 5.17
CA ALA A 62 3.87 4.74 4.63
C ALA A 62 2.39 4.96 4.98
N PHE A 63 1.59 3.89 5.06
CA PHE A 63 0.18 3.90 5.44
C PHE A 63 -0.14 2.93 6.60
N HIS A 64 0.84 2.61 7.46
CA HIS A 64 0.62 1.81 8.66
C HIS A 64 -0.43 2.46 9.56
N ASP A 65 -1.43 1.71 10.04
CA ASP A 65 -2.43 2.16 11.02
C ASP A 65 -3.30 3.33 10.53
N CYS A 66 -3.41 3.53 9.21
CA CYS A 66 -4.43 4.43 8.69
C CYS A 66 -5.80 3.74 8.66
N SER A 67 -6.86 4.54 8.74
CA SER A 67 -8.12 4.07 8.17
C SER A 67 -7.92 3.89 6.67
N SER A 68 -8.55 2.86 6.14
CA SER A 68 -8.35 2.44 4.77
C SER A 68 -9.59 2.74 3.93
N PRO A 69 -9.44 3.21 2.68
CA PRO A 69 -10.50 3.03 1.69
C PRO A 69 -10.78 1.53 1.50
N GLU A 70 -12.01 1.18 1.15
CA GLU A 70 -12.38 -0.21 0.86
C GLU A 70 -11.62 -0.78 -0.35
N ASN A 71 -11.21 0.10 -1.27
CA ASN A 71 -10.50 -0.27 -2.49
C ASN A 71 -9.33 0.68 -2.71
N VAL A 72 -8.18 0.15 -3.08
CA VAL A 72 -7.00 0.93 -3.47
C VAL A 72 -6.65 0.60 -4.92
N ASP A 73 -6.69 1.60 -5.80
CA ASP A 73 -6.33 1.43 -7.20
C ASP A 73 -4.91 1.93 -7.48
N LEU A 74 -3.98 1.01 -7.75
CA LEU A 74 -2.61 1.31 -8.17
C LEU A 74 -2.35 0.93 -9.63
N LEU A 75 -3.36 0.46 -10.37
CA LEU A 75 -3.24 -0.10 -11.71
C LEU A 75 -2.63 0.86 -12.74
N ARG A 76 -2.85 2.16 -12.55
CA ARG A 76 -2.36 3.22 -13.46
C ARG A 76 -1.02 3.81 -13.03
N THR A 77 -0.46 3.35 -11.91
CA THR A 77 0.85 3.81 -11.43
C THR A 77 1.98 3.06 -12.13
N ASN A 78 3.19 3.61 -12.08
CA ASN A 78 4.41 2.92 -12.48
C ASN A 78 5.14 2.36 -11.24
N LEU A 79 4.39 1.92 -10.23
CA LEU A 79 4.93 1.47 -8.95
C LEU A 79 5.85 0.27 -9.15
N GLN A 80 7.07 0.37 -8.65
CA GLN A 80 8.11 -0.65 -8.72
C GLN A 80 8.40 -1.26 -7.36
N GLU A 81 8.21 -0.49 -6.29
CA GLU A 81 8.56 -0.88 -4.92
C GLU A 81 7.46 -0.51 -3.91
N LEU A 82 7.06 -1.50 -3.11
CA LEU A 82 6.27 -1.35 -1.88
C LEU A 82 7.13 -1.74 -0.68
N GLY A 83 7.34 -0.81 0.24
CA GLY A 83 8.16 -1.02 1.43
C GLY A 83 7.50 -1.91 2.48
N LYS A 84 8.28 -2.33 3.47
CA LYS A 84 7.85 -3.23 4.54
C LYS A 84 6.72 -2.59 5.35
N TYR A 85 5.71 -3.37 5.70
CA TYR A 85 4.57 -2.91 6.51
C TYR A 85 3.82 -1.71 5.92
N ALA A 86 3.89 -1.46 4.61
CA ALA A 86 3.35 -0.22 4.02
C ALA A 86 1.84 -0.04 4.27
N PHE A 87 1.06 -1.13 4.35
CA PHE A 87 -0.38 -1.14 4.59
C PHE A 87 -0.79 -2.07 5.75
N ILE A 88 0.03 -2.19 6.80
CA ILE A 88 -0.36 -2.96 7.99
C ILE A 88 -1.59 -2.33 8.70
N ASN A 89 -2.48 -3.18 9.21
CA ASN A 89 -3.73 -2.80 9.90
C ASN A 89 -4.72 -2.00 9.03
N TYR A 90 -4.69 -2.19 7.71
CA TYR A 90 -5.67 -1.63 6.76
C TYR A 90 -7.03 -2.37 6.83
N SER A 91 -7.73 -2.25 7.95
CA SER A 91 -8.85 -3.15 8.33
C SER A 91 -10.09 -3.10 7.42
N GLU A 92 -10.27 -2.04 6.63
CA GLU A 92 -11.40 -1.91 5.69
C GLU A 92 -11.05 -2.27 4.25
N LEU A 93 -9.77 -2.50 3.94
CA LEU A 93 -9.33 -2.83 2.58
C LEU A 93 -9.90 -4.17 2.13
N LYS A 94 -10.73 -4.15 1.08
CA LYS A 94 -11.37 -5.34 0.49
C LYS A 94 -10.69 -5.77 -0.80
N SER A 95 -10.18 -4.81 -1.58
CA SER A 95 -9.45 -5.08 -2.82
C SER A 95 -8.33 -4.07 -3.04
N MET A 96 -7.28 -4.52 -3.73
CA MET A 96 -6.21 -3.67 -4.23
C MET A 96 -5.81 -4.14 -5.63
N THR A 97 -5.70 -3.21 -6.57
CA THR A 97 -5.10 -3.50 -7.88
C THR A 97 -3.60 -3.21 -7.78
N ILE A 98 -2.77 -4.13 -8.28
CA ILE A 98 -1.32 -4.00 -8.30
C ILE A 98 -0.88 -3.81 -9.77
N PRO A 99 0.01 -2.86 -10.10
CA PRO A 99 0.48 -2.71 -11.46
C PRO A 99 1.55 -3.75 -11.82
N ASP A 100 1.57 -4.16 -13.09
CA ASP A 100 2.58 -5.10 -13.65
C ASP A 100 4.03 -4.63 -13.47
N SER A 101 4.23 -3.32 -13.24
CA SER A 101 5.55 -2.73 -13.01
C SER A 101 6.13 -3.06 -11.63
N LEU A 102 5.34 -3.63 -10.70
CA LEU A 102 5.81 -3.94 -9.35
C LEU A 102 6.90 -5.04 -9.41
N GLN A 103 8.05 -4.73 -8.84
CA GLN A 103 9.24 -5.60 -8.83
C GLN A 103 9.63 -6.03 -7.42
N THR A 104 9.26 -5.24 -6.42
CA THR A 104 9.66 -5.49 -5.03
C THR A 104 8.47 -5.23 -4.11
N LEU A 105 8.15 -6.25 -3.32
CA LEU A 105 7.16 -6.20 -2.26
C LEU A 105 7.90 -6.48 -0.95
N GLY A 106 7.81 -5.57 0.00
CA GLY A 106 8.42 -5.72 1.32
C GLY A 106 7.73 -6.80 2.14
N ASP A 107 8.29 -7.09 3.31
CA ASP A 107 7.68 -8.05 4.23
C ASP A 107 6.42 -7.43 4.86
N ASN A 108 5.39 -8.25 5.09
CA ASN A 108 4.21 -7.87 5.88
C ASN A 108 3.46 -6.62 5.40
N VAL A 109 3.46 -6.35 4.09
CA VAL A 109 2.77 -5.20 3.49
C VAL A 109 1.30 -5.16 3.87
N PHE A 110 0.61 -6.30 3.89
CA PHE A 110 -0.82 -6.43 4.15
C PHE A 110 -1.14 -7.14 5.47
N HIS A 111 -0.23 -7.07 6.44
CA HIS A 111 -0.45 -7.67 7.74
C HIS A 111 -1.69 -7.07 8.41
N ASN A 112 -2.55 -7.94 8.94
CA ASN A 112 -3.83 -7.60 9.55
C ASN A 112 -4.83 -6.87 8.63
N CYS A 113 -4.73 -7.07 7.31
CA CYS A 113 -5.73 -6.65 6.33
C CYS A 113 -6.86 -7.69 6.22
N SER A 114 -7.59 -7.95 7.31
CA SER A 114 -8.52 -9.09 7.43
C SER A 114 -9.68 -9.15 6.43
N LYS A 115 -9.97 -8.04 5.72
CA LYS A 115 -11.03 -7.96 4.70
C LYS A 115 -10.50 -8.09 3.28
N LEU A 116 -9.17 -8.04 3.09
CA LEU A 116 -8.56 -8.15 1.79
C LEU A 116 -8.73 -9.59 1.33
N VAL A 117 -9.46 -9.77 0.23
CA VAL A 117 -9.64 -11.08 -0.36
C VAL A 117 -8.59 -11.23 -1.47
N PRO A 118 -7.60 -12.13 -1.33
CA PRO A 118 -6.54 -12.29 -2.33
C PRO A 118 -7.08 -12.61 -3.73
N SER A 119 -8.21 -13.33 -3.82
CA SER A 119 -8.86 -13.68 -5.10
C SER A 119 -9.53 -12.51 -5.83
N ASN A 120 -9.61 -11.31 -5.23
CA ASN A 120 -10.09 -10.08 -5.88
C ASN A 120 -8.93 -9.15 -6.32
N ILE A 121 -7.71 -9.64 -6.25
CA ILE A 121 -6.55 -9.04 -6.88
C ILE A 121 -6.53 -9.59 -8.32
N ASP A 122 -7.25 -8.92 -9.22
CA ASP A 122 -7.37 -9.33 -10.62
C ASP A 122 -6.02 -9.13 -11.35
N VAL A 123 -5.19 -10.16 -11.29
CA VAL A 123 -4.03 -10.38 -12.18
C VAL A 123 -4.05 -11.86 -12.59
N SER A 124 -3.88 -12.09 -13.89
CA SER A 124 -4.26 -13.29 -14.63
C SER A 124 -3.55 -14.59 -14.23
N GLU A 125 -4.34 -15.50 -13.64
CA GLU A 125 -4.26 -16.98 -13.59
C GLU A 125 -2.93 -17.72 -13.26
N ASP A 126 -3.12 -18.71 -12.38
CA ASP A 126 -2.28 -19.85 -11.97
C ASP A 126 -1.33 -19.71 -10.75
N SER A 127 -1.30 -20.82 -9.99
CA SER A 127 -1.08 -20.94 -8.54
C SER A 127 0.32 -21.44 -8.14
N ASP A 128 0.71 -21.19 -6.88
CA ASP A 128 1.22 -22.19 -5.90
C ASP A 128 2.08 -21.58 -4.74
N ASP A 129 1.51 -21.69 -3.54
CA ASP A 129 2.08 -21.92 -2.19
C ASP A 129 3.56 -21.55 -1.87
N TYR A 130 3.76 -20.67 -0.86
CA TYR A 130 5.01 -20.56 -0.09
C TYR A 130 4.75 -20.21 1.38
N SER A 131 5.49 -20.88 2.27
CA SER A 131 5.39 -20.79 3.74
C SER A 131 6.71 -20.37 4.41
N ASP A 132 6.52 -19.78 5.61
CA ASP A 132 7.36 -19.74 6.83
C ASP A 132 8.63 -18.85 6.89
N ASP A 133 8.65 -17.85 7.79
CA ASP A 133 9.44 -17.90 9.05
C ASP A 133 9.37 -16.59 9.89
N SER A 134 8.84 -16.74 11.11
CA SER A 134 9.03 -16.06 12.39
C SER A 134 9.47 -14.57 12.48
N ASP A 135 8.57 -13.73 13.01
CA ASP A 135 8.85 -12.61 13.94
C ASP A 135 7.56 -12.14 14.65
N GLY A 136 7.22 -12.70 15.83
CA GLY A 136 6.47 -12.04 16.93
C GLY A 136 5.08 -11.40 16.69
N TYR A 137 4.54 -11.45 15.49
CA TYR A 137 3.20 -11.05 15.10
C TYR A 137 2.53 -12.30 14.54
N ASN A 138 1.29 -12.61 14.94
CA ASN A 138 0.60 -13.82 14.47
C ASN A 138 0.50 -13.78 12.93
N ASP A 139 1.19 -14.69 12.23
CA ASP A 139 1.26 -14.80 10.76
C ASP A 139 -0.08 -15.12 10.10
N ASP A 140 -1.10 -15.52 10.86
CA ASP A 140 -2.37 -16.02 10.32
C ASP A 140 -3.25 -14.97 9.59
N ASN A 141 -2.83 -13.70 9.53
CA ASN A 141 -3.62 -12.61 8.94
C ASN A 141 -2.79 -11.67 8.06
N ASP A 142 -1.74 -12.17 7.41
CA ASP A 142 -0.98 -11.41 6.43
C ASP A 142 -1.22 -11.96 5.01
N ALA A 143 -1.81 -11.15 4.13
CA ALA A 143 -2.04 -11.52 2.74
C ALA A 143 -0.81 -11.31 1.83
N THR A 144 0.33 -10.87 2.39
CA THR A 144 1.52 -10.46 1.62
C THR A 144 2.09 -11.63 0.82
N SER A 145 2.19 -12.82 1.40
CA SER A 145 2.71 -14.00 0.72
C SER A 145 1.81 -14.46 -0.42
N GLU A 146 0.49 -14.36 -0.27
CA GLU A 146 -0.46 -14.63 -1.34
C GLU A 146 -0.30 -13.60 -2.45
N VAL A 147 -0.26 -12.30 -2.14
CA VAL A 147 -0.05 -11.25 -3.17
C VAL A 147 1.28 -11.48 -3.89
N LEU A 148 2.34 -11.82 -3.15
CA LEU A 148 3.67 -12.14 -3.70
C LEU A 148 3.61 -13.35 -4.65
N ALA A 149 2.99 -14.45 -4.21
CA ALA A 149 2.82 -15.65 -5.03
C ALA A 149 2.10 -15.33 -6.35
N HIS A 150 1.02 -14.54 -6.30
CA HIS A 150 0.30 -14.10 -7.50
C HIS A 150 1.16 -13.22 -8.42
N LEU A 151 2.03 -12.36 -7.87
CA LEU A 151 2.89 -11.46 -8.68
C LEU A 151 4.07 -12.16 -9.37
N PHE A 152 4.62 -13.22 -8.76
CA PHE A 152 5.89 -13.81 -9.19
C PHE A 152 5.77 -15.21 -9.81
N LEU A 153 4.67 -15.93 -9.62
CA LEU A 153 4.43 -17.21 -10.29
C LEU A 153 3.88 -17.05 -11.72
N GLN A 154 3.53 -15.83 -12.11
CA GLN A 154 2.92 -15.50 -13.40
C GLN A 154 3.86 -14.77 -14.39
N LYS A 155 5.19 -14.77 -14.14
CA LYS A 155 6.24 -14.26 -15.05
C LYS A 155 7.10 -15.40 -15.61
#